data_AF-A0A8S2W592-F1
#
_entry.id   AF-A0A8S2W592-F1
#
_cell.length_a   1.000
_cell.length_b   1.000
_cell.length_c   1.000
_cell.angle_alpha   90.00
_cell.angle_beta   90.00
_cell.angle_gamma   90.00
#
_symmetry.space_group_name_H-M   'P 1'
#
loop_
_entity.id
_entity.type
_entity.pdbx_description
1 polymer ?
#
loop_
_entity_poly.entity_id
_entity_poly.type
_entity_poly.pdbx_seq_one_letter_code
_entity_poly.pdbx_strand_id
1 'polypeptide(L)'
;EEDDIIGDRLCQNYNVESNDNNCTSDINNYILNDEPGEQKNDFYIDNFTDSATSDEDSNEATTEDPRIHEFTNITTTSYCTDLLNLLREAGVSKLHSKRLIALIQSVLPTPNNLPSTMDDLLLFMNIDDLFFKQSFCLVCKQYLEYKQRVCFTCKCFDEKAITDVYNVNVKHVLKTLLKRLSPIIEKYKKNIYDDIDEEETKDIPFGKLYKELLNKYASENIISLILHLDGVSLTRSSNLKMWLFSGSFVELPPSFRYRRYNMILLSIWVAYAEPQSHVWLQSIISQIQLIKMQAITISEVLSYKLKIFAITGDCPALKLVLKFTSHVGYYCCWLCYIRGRHVGGKRQYEFKLPMIMRDRDAYEEESRLAEQKQINVYGHLGLSVLSSVLDIPLPDAIIIDYLHVTLLGHTKALILNIFHSFAPNERLEVDNWFKMQIFPHYFNRKIKPISKFGFVKATEVKNILFYAALPVFQLYLSIEQLSHLALFICFTRLLHGQSIVGLETNKIAK
;
A
#
# COMPACT_ATOMS: atom_id res chain seq x y z
N GLU A 1 22.65 10.39 36.79
CA GLU A 1 22.32 11.05 38.06
C GLU A 1 21.97 12.48 37.68
N GLU A 2 20.72 12.63 37.26
CA GLU A 2 19.65 13.27 38.06
C GLU A 2 19.83 14.78 38.05
N ASP A 3 19.35 15.40 36.98
CA ASP A 3 18.73 16.74 36.97
C ASP A 3 18.41 17.10 35.51
N ASP A 4 17.14 16.87 35.13
CA ASP A 4 16.38 17.64 34.10
C ASP A 4 15.00 17.00 33.83
N ILE A 5 14.35 16.54 34.91
CA ILE A 5 12.92 16.19 34.92
C ILE A 5 12.26 17.18 35.88
N ILE A 6 11.94 18.38 35.42
CA ILE A 6 10.85 19.25 35.91
C ILE A 6 10.74 20.41 34.90
N GLY A 7 9.68 20.42 34.11
CA GLY A 7 9.41 21.51 33.20
C GLY A 7 8.33 21.25 32.16
N ASP A 8 7.20 20.62 32.54
CA ASP A 8 5.99 20.59 31.70
C ASP A 8 4.73 20.28 32.52
N ARG A 9 4.55 21.05 33.60
CA ARG A 9 3.26 21.20 34.29
C ARG A 9 2.94 22.68 34.29
N LEU A 10 2.38 23.21 33.21
CA LEU A 10 1.62 24.46 33.14
C LEU A 10 1.21 24.71 31.68
N CYS A 11 0.15 24.03 31.23
CA CYS A 11 -0.73 24.45 30.11
C CYS A 11 -1.92 23.48 29.99
N GLN A 12 -2.62 23.27 31.10
CA GLN A 12 -3.96 22.70 31.10
C GLN A 12 -4.80 23.59 31.99
N ASN A 13 -5.50 24.55 31.38
CA ASN A 13 -6.77 25.17 31.80
C ASN A 13 -6.91 26.55 31.16
N TYR A 14 -7.45 26.60 29.94
CA TYR A 14 -8.31 27.70 29.52
C TYR A 14 -9.36 27.15 28.55
N ASN A 15 -10.59 27.03 29.05
CA ASN A 15 -11.80 27.05 28.24
C ASN A 15 -12.08 28.51 27.88
N VAL A 16 -11.94 28.91 26.61
CA VAL A 16 -12.68 30.06 26.02
C VAL A 16 -12.87 29.81 24.51
N GLU A 17 -14.13 29.62 24.15
CA GLU A 17 -14.85 30.04 22.94
C GLU A 17 -14.19 29.95 21.55
N SER A 18 -14.94 29.25 20.69
CA SER A 18 -14.88 29.27 19.24
C SER A 18 -14.78 30.69 18.68
N ASN A 19 -13.66 30.97 18.01
CA ASN A 19 -13.63 31.91 16.89
C ASN A 19 -12.81 31.28 15.77
N ASP A 20 -13.54 30.82 14.75
CA ASP A 20 -13.01 30.50 13.43
C ASP A 20 -12.26 31.71 12.89
N ASN A 21 -10.94 31.59 12.78
CA ASN A 21 -10.15 32.45 11.90
C ASN A 21 -9.17 31.59 11.12
N ASN A 22 -9.58 31.31 9.89
CA ASN A 22 -8.73 30.89 8.78
C ASN A 22 -7.46 31.74 8.74
N CYS A 23 -6.29 31.10 8.93
CA CYS A 23 -5.02 31.65 8.49
C CYS A 23 -4.55 30.84 7.28
N THR A 24 -5.24 31.05 6.18
CA THR A 24 -4.68 30.94 4.83
C THR A 24 -3.65 32.05 4.67
N SER A 25 -2.37 31.71 4.53
CA SER A 25 -1.35 32.65 4.05
C SER A 25 -0.80 32.15 2.70
N ASP A 26 -1.47 32.61 1.66
CA ASP A 26 -0.92 33.18 0.43
C ASP A 26 0.12 32.37 -0.35
N ILE A 27 -0.37 31.46 -1.20
CA ILE A 27 0.12 31.33 -2.58
C ILE A 27 -1.10 31.10 -3.49
N ASN A 28 -1.79 32.17 -3.84
CA ASN A 28 -2.68 32.21 -5.00
C ASN A 28 -2.46 33.55 -5.70
N ASN A 29 -1.92 33.50 -6.91
CA ASN A 29 -2.37 34.30 -8.07
C ASN A 29 -1.46 34.00 -9.26
N TYR A 30 -1.85 33.01 -10.06
CA TYR A 30 -1.90 33.14 -11.52
C TYR A 30 -2.98 32.17 -12.02
N ILE A 31 -4.22 32.67 -12.00
CA ILE A 31 -5.34 32.12 -12.75
C ILE A 31 -5.13 32.57 -14.20
N LEU A 32 -4.88 31.61 -15.09
CA LEU A 32 -5.25 31.77 -16.49
C LEU A 32 -6.33 30.73 -16.79
N ASN A 33 -7.48 31.26 -17.16
CA ASN A 33 -8.63 30.53 -17.66
C ASN A 33 -8.24 29.68 -18.86
N ASP A 34 -8.65 28.41 -18.87
CA ASP A 34 -8.93 27.67 -20.09
C ASP A 34 -10.04 26.64 -19.82
N GLU A 35 -10.92 26.53 -20.81
CA GLU A 35 -12.22 25.84 -20.87
C GLU A 35 -12.23 24.33 -20.55
N PRO A 36 -13.41 23.75 -20.23
CA PRO A 36 -13.52 22.37 -19.79
C PRO A 36 -13.39 21.39 -20.96
N GLY A 37 -12.17 20.95 -21.24
CA GLY A 37 -11.94 19.74 -22.03
C GLY A 37 -12.28 18.50 -21.20
N GLU A 38 -13.33 17.77 -21.59
CA GLU A 38 -13.64 16.42 -21.11
C GLU A 38 -12.42 15.50 -21.26
N GLN A 39 -11.65 15.32 -20.18
CA GLN A 39 -10.68 14.24 -20.09
C GLN A 39 -11.34 13.05 -19.41
N LYS A 40 -11.77 12.09 -20.22
CA LYS A 40 -12.02 10.71 -19.78
C LYS A 40 -10.79 10.22 -19.04
N ASN A 41 -10.95 9.93 -17.75
CA ASN A 41 -9.96 9.21 -16.96
C ASN A 41 -9.97 7.73 -17.41
N ASP A 42 -9.35 7.47 -18.55
CA ASP A 42 -9.03 6.11 -18.95
C ASP A 42 -7.86 5.64 -18.07
N PHE A 43 -8.22 4.90 -17.01
CA PHE A 43 -7.28 4.03 -16.31
C PHE A 43 -6.80 2.98 -17.32
N TYR A 44 -5.69 3.26 -18.00
CA TYR A 44 -4.99 2.25 -18.79
C TYR A 44 -4.54 1.14 -17.83
N ILE A 45 -5.26 0.02 -17.90
CA ILE A 45 -4.92 -1.24 -17.26
C ILE A 45 -3.88 -1.89 -18.16
N ASP A 46 -2.63 -2.00 -17.69
CA ASP A 46 -1.62 -2.85 -18.32
C ASP A 46 -2.10 -4.30 -18.22
N ASN A 47 -2.76 -4.75 -19.30
CA ASN A 47 -3.14 -6.14 -19.51
C ASN A 47 -1.93 -6.89 -20.07
N PHE A 48 -1.11 -7.46 -19.18
CA PHE A 48 -0.32 -8.63 -19.54
C PHE A 48 -1.22 -9.86 -19.41
N THR A 49 -1.70 -10.33 -20.56
CA THR A 49 -2.41 -11.59 -20.74
C THR A 49 -1.45 -12.74 -20.50
N ASP A 50 -1.57 -13.40 -19.36
CA ASP A 50 -1.15 -14.80 -19.21
C ASP A 50 -2.44 -15.62 -19.11
N SER A 51 -2.70 -16.44 -20.14
CA SER A 51 -3.76 -17.44 -20.15
C SER A 51 -3.46 -18.47 -19.05
N ALA A 52 -4.12 -18.33 -17.90
CA ALA A 52 -4.10 -19.36 -16.88
C ALA A 52 -5.04 -20.49 -17.33
N THR A 53 -4.47 -21.61 -17.76
CA THR A 53 -5.18 -22.88 -17.87
C THR A 53 -5.65 -23.30 -16.48
N SER A 54 -6.95 -23.51 -16.34
CA SER A 54 -7.57 -24.04 -15.13
C SER A 54 -7.39 -25.56 -15.10
N ASP A 55 -6.46 -26.04 -14.28
CA ASP A 55 -6.46 -27.45 -13.85
C ASP A 55 -7.45 -27.59 -12.69
N GLU A 56 -8.55 -28.27 -12.97
CA GLU A 56 -9.54 -28.70 -11.98
C GLU A 56 -8.97 -29.84 -11.15
N ASP A 57 -8.89 -29.65 -9.83
CA ASP A 57 -9.04 -30.76 -8.88
C ASP A 57 -9.41 -30.19 -7.51
N SER A 58 -10.70 -30.29 -7.17
CA SER A 58 -11.22 -30.09 -5.83
C SER A 58 -12.00 -31.33 -5.41
N ASN A 59 -11.30 -32.27 -4.78
CA ASN A 59 -11.92 -33.34 -4.00
C ASN A 59 -12.15 -32.84 -2.57
N GLU A 60 -13.40 -32.44 -2.27
CA GLU A 60 -13.97 -32.45 -0.91
C GLU A 60 -15.50 -32.67 -1.05
N ALA A 61 -15.97 -33.83 -0.59
CA ALA A 61 -17.35 -34.28 -0.35
C ALA A 61 -18.45 -34.01 -1.41
N THR A 62 -18.97 -35.10 -1.96
CA THR A 62 -20.05 -35.24 -2.95
C THR A 62 -21.33 -34.44 -2.65
N THR A 63 -21.45 -33.26 -3.24
CA THR A 63 -22.67 -32.82 -3.92
C THR A 63 -22.34 -32.81 -5.41
N GLU A 64 -22.97 -33.68 -6.22
CA GLU A 64 -22.76 -33.66 -7.68
C GLU A 64 -23.03 -32.23 -8.20
N ASP A 65 -22.02 -31.60 -8.80
CA ASP A 65 -22.15 -30.27 -9.41
C ASP A 65 -23.21 -30.33 -10.51
N PRO A 66 -24.36 -29.65 -10.34
CA PRO A 66 -25.48 -29.81 -11.25
C PRO A 66 -25.08 -29.30 -12.64
N ARG A 67 -25.54 -29.98 -13.70
CA ARG A 67 -25.35 -29.52 -15.09
C ARG A 67 -26.10 -28.22 -15.33
N ILE A 68 -25.58 -27.35 -16.19
CA ILE A 68 -26.27 -26.10 -16.55
C ILE A 68 -27.66 -26.38 -17.14
N HIS A 69 -27.78 -27.49 -17.87
CA HIS A 69 -29.02 -28.06 -18.38
C HIS A 69 -28.87 -29.59 -18.52
N GLU A 70 -29.97 -30.36 -18.40
CA GLU A 70 -29.94 -31.84 -18.43
C GLU A 70 -29.28 -32.42 -19.70
N PHE A 71 -29.51 -31.77 -20.86
CA PHE A 71 -28.94 -32.16 -22.16
C PHE A 71 -27.51 -31.64 -22.44
N THR A 72 -26.82 -31.09 -21.44
CA THR A 72 -25.45 -30.60 -21.60
C THR A 72 -24.50 -31.38 -20.70
N ASN A 73 -23.23 -31.45 -21.07
CA ASN A 73 -22.17 -32.03 -20.24
C ASN A 73 -21.44 -30.96 -19.40
N ILE A 74 -21.86 -29.69 -19.52
CA ILE A 74 -21.22 -28.56 -18.84
C ILE A 74 -21.84 -28.44 -17.45
N THR A 75 -21.00 -28.40 -16.42
CA THR A 75 -21.47 -28.16 -15.06
C THR A 75 -21.81 -26.69 -14.85
N THR A 76 -22.73 -26.41 -13.92
CA THR A 76 -23.16 -25.04 -13.62
C THR A 76 -22.00 -24.23 -13.07
N THR A 77 -21.17 -24.83 -12.21
CA THR A 77 -19.98 -24.17 -11.65
C THR A 77 -18.95 -23.82 -12.70
N SER A 78 -18.64 -24.74 -13.62
CA SER A 78 -17.71 -24.49 -14.72
C SER A 78 -18.20 -23.33 -15.60
N TYR A 79 -19.46 -23.37 -16.05
CA TYR A 79 -20.04 -22.30 -16.87
C TYR A 79 -20.06 -20.94 -16.16
N CYS A 80 -20.46 -20.89 -14.89
CA CYS A 80 -20.51 -19.64 -14.12
C CYS A 80 -19.11 -19.06 -13.90
N THR A 81 -18.09 -19.91 -13.72
CA THR A 81 -16.69 -19.50 -13.60
C THR A 81 -16.20 -18.83 -14.88
N ASP A 82 -16.44 -19.45 -16.03
CA ASP A 82 -16.06 -18.91 -17.34
C ASP A 82 -16.80 -17.61 -17.64
N LEU A 83 -18.10 -17.54 -17.34
CA LEU A 83 -18.88 -16.33 -17.50
C LEU A 83 -18.32 -15.18 -16.66
N LEU A 84 -17.97 -15.43 -15.39
CA LEU A 84 -17.35 -14.41 -14.54
C LEU A 84 -16.00 -13.94 -15.05
N ASN A 85 -15.15 -14.88 -15.49
CA ASN A 85 -13.84 -14.55 -16.04
C ASN A 85 -14.00 -13.68 -17.29
N LEU A 86 -14.89 -14.06 -18.21
CA LEU A 86 -15.19 -13.28 -19.41
C LEU A 86 -15.71 -11.88 -19.08
N LEU A 87 -16.70 -11.78 -18.19
CA LEU A 87 -17.28 -10.49 -17.77
C LEU A 87 -16.20 -9.56 -17.17
N ARG A 88 -15.29 -10.12 -16.38
CA ARG A 88 -14.20 -9.39 -15.74
C ARG A 88 -13.14 -8.96 -16.75
N GLU A 89 -12.71 -9.85 -17.62
CA GLU A 89 -11.68 -9.60 -18.65
C GLU A 89 -12.15 -8.56 -19.67
N ALA A 90 -13.41 -8.63 -20.08
CA ALA A 90 -14.02 -7.66 -20.98
C ALA A 90 -14.44 -6.35 -20.30
N GLY A 91 -14.27 -6.22 -18.97
CA GLY A 91 -14.62 -5.00 -18.23
C GLY A 91 -16.11 -4.64 -18.31
N VAL A 92 -16.99 -5.64 -18.35
CA VAL A 92 -18.42 -5.44 -18.58
C VAL A 92 -19.05 -4.73 -17.36
N SER A 93 -19.73 -3.60 -17.60
CA SER A 93 -20.41 -2.87 -16.52
C SER A 93 -21.58 -3.66 -15.94
N LYS A 94 -21.98 -3.38 -14.68
CA LYS A 94 -23.12 -4.03 -14.01
C LYS A 94 -24.42 -4.09 -14.84
N LEU A 95 -24.76 -2.99 -15.53
CA LEU A 95 -25.95 -2.93 -16.38
C LEU A 95 -25.85 -3.90 -17.57
N HIS A 96 -24.68 -3.93 -18.22
CA HIS A 96 -24.41 -4.82 -19.34
C HIS A 96 -24.31 -6.27 -18.90
N SER A 97 -23.74 -6.58 -17.73
CA SER A 97 -23.72 -7.94 -17.17
C SER A 97 -25.14 -8.45 -16.93
N LYS A 98 -26.03 -7.62 -16.37
CA LYS A 98 -27.45 -7.96 -16.20
C LYS A 98 -28.14 -8.26 -17.54
N ARG A 99 -27.91 -7.43 -18.55
CA ARG A 99 -28.45 -7.64 -19.90
C ARG A 99 -27.91 -8.90 -20.55
N LEU A 100 -26.62 -9.19 -20.38
CA LEU A 100 -25.98 -10.37 -20.93
C LEU A 100 -26.52 -11.65 -20.28
N ILE A 101 -26.67 -11.69 -18.95
CA ILE A 101 -27.28 -12.83 -18.25
C ILE A 101 -28.72 -13.04 -18.75
N ALA A 102 -29.51 -11.97 -18.85
CA ALA A 102 -30.88 -12.07 -19.36
C ALA A 102 -30.94 -12.57 -20.82
N LEU A 103 -29.98 -12.16 -21.66
CA LEU A 103 -29.87 -12.65 -23.03
C LEU A 103 -29.53 -14.15 -23.05
N ILE A 104 -28.54 -14.57 -22.27
CA ILE A 104 -28.13 -15.97 -22.13
C ILE A 104 -29.33 -16.82 -21.67
N GLN A 105 -30.06 -16.37 -20.64
CA GLN A 105 -31.26 -17.04 -20.13
C GLN A 105 -32.38 -17.16 -21.17
N SER A 106 -32.51 -16.17 -22.06
CA SER A 106 -33.55 -16.18 -23.11
C SER A 106 -33.34 -17.26 -24.18
N VAL A 107 -32.10 -17.74 -24.33
CA VAL A 107 -31.72 -18.75 -25.33
C VAL A 107 -31.51 -20.13 -24.69
N LEU A 108 -31.17 -20.18 -23.40
CA LEU A 108 -31.00 -21.42 -22.66
C LEU A 108 -32.34 -22.18 -22.54
N PRO A 109 -32.36 -23.49 -22.84
CA PRO A 109 -33.56 -24.30 -22.66
C PRO A 109 -34.05 -24.25 -21.20
N THR A 110 -35.36 -24.35 -21.00
CA THR A 110 -35.98 -24.32 -19.67
C THR A 110 -36.52 -25.71 -19.30
N PRO A 111 -36.30 -26.18 -18.05
CA PRO A 111 -35.61 -25.53 -16.93
C PRO A 111 -34.07 -25.61 -17.04
N ASN A 112 -33.36 -24.57 -16.59
CA ASN A 112 -31.89 -24.57 -16.48
C ASN A 112 -31.43 -24.09 -15.10
N ASN A 113 -30.16 -24.37 -14.78
CA ASN A 113 -29.56 -24.05 -13.49
C ASN A 113 -28.74 -22.74 -13.50
N LEU A 114 -28.85 -21.90 -14.55
CA LEU A 114 -28.11 -20.65 -14.61
C LEU A 114 -28.71 -19.62 -13.62
N PRO A 115 -27.90 -19.03 -12.73
CA PRO A 115 -28.36 -17.95 -11.85
C PRO A 115 -28.91 -16.75 -12.64
N SER A 116 -29.99 -16.15 -12.16
CA SER A 116 -30.76 -15.16 -12.92
C SER A 116 -30.23 -13.75 -12.84
N THR A 117 -29.45 -13.47 -11.82
CA THR A 117 -28.85 -12.16 -11.61
C THR A 117 -27.37 -12.30 -11.27
N MET A 118 -26.64 -11.19 -11.35
CA MET A 118 -25.26 -11.16 -10.85
C MET A 118 -25.19 -11.51 -9.37
N ASP A 119 -26.17 -11.08 -8.57
CA ASP A 119 -26.18 -11.36 -7.13
C ASP A 119 -26.40 -12.86 -6.89
N ASP A 120 -27.35 -13.49 -7.58
CA ASP A 120 -27.56 -14.95 -7.52
C ASP A 120 -26.32 -15.72 -7.97
N LEU A 121 -25.61 -15.20 -8.98
CA LEU A 121 -24.42 -15.81 -9.50
C LEU A 121 -23.25 -15.71 -8.52
N LEU A 122 -23.05 -14.56 -7.87
CA LEU A 122 -22.03 -14.38 -6.83
C LEU A 122 -22.33 -15.26 -5.60
N LEU A 123 -23.61 -15.39 -5.25
CA LEU A 123 -24.08 -16.27 -4.19
C LEU A 123 -23.81 -17.75 -4.52
N PHE A 124 -24.17 -18.19 -5.74
CA PHE A 124 -23.93 -19.55 -6.22
C PHE A 124 -22.43 -19.92 -6.18
N MET A 125 -21.57 -18.96 -6.52
CA MET A 125 -20.11 -19.13 -6.49
C MET A 125 -19.50 -18.99 -5.08
N ASN A 126 -20.33 -18.82 -4.03
CA ASN A 126 -19.92 -18.55 -2.65
C ASN A 126 -18.96 -17.36 -2.52
N ILE A 127 -19.07 -16.37 -3.41
CA ILE A 127 -18.22 -15.17 -3.39
C ILE A 127 -18.67 -14.22 -2.28
N ASP A 128 -19.95 -14.20 -1.95
CA ASP A 128 -20.49 -13.36 -0.87
C ASP A 128 -19.95 -13.75 0.51
N ASP A 129 -19.56 -15.01 0.71
CA ASP A 129 -18.92 -15.48 1.95
C ASP A 129 -17.47 -14.99 2.10
N LEU A 130 -16.86 -14.49 1.02
CA LEU A 130 -15.49 -13.97 1.04
C LEU A 130 -15.41 -12.57 1.62
N PHE A 131 -16.48 -11.78 1.53
CA PHE A 131 -16.49 -10.36 1.91
C PHE A 131 -17.69 -10.06 2.78
N PHE A 132 -17.45 -9.44 3.93
CA PHE A 132 -18.53 -8.99 4.80
C PHE A 132 -18.36 -7.51 5.14
N LYS A 133 -19.50 -6.85 5.31
CA LYS A 133 -19.58 -5.43 5.63
C LYS A 133 -19.88 -5.27 7.11
N GLN A 134 -19.09 -4.43 7.77
CA GLN A 134 -19.35 -3.96 9.13
C GLN A 134 -19.58 -2.45 9.11
N SER A 135 -20.60 -1.99 9.81
CA SER A 135 -20.89 -0.56 9.97
C SER A 135 -20.65 -0.15 11.42
N PHE A 136 -20.14 1.05 11.66
CA PHE A 136 -19.99 1.62 13.00
C PHE A 136 -20.16 3.13 12.98
N CYS A 137 -20.42 3.68 14.17
CA CYS A 137 -20.51 5.12 14.38
C CYS A 137 -19.13 5.71 14.69
N LEU A 138 -18.70 6.75 13.97
CA LEU A 138 -17.43 7.45 14.18
C LEU A 138 -17.38 8.21 15.52
N VAL A 139 -18.54 8.56 16.09
CA VAL A 139 -18.63 9.32 17.34
C VAL A 139 -18.40 8.41 18.54
N CYS A 140 -19.22 7.36 18.68
CA CYS A 140 -19.16 6.47 19.85
C CYS A 140 -18.39 5.16 19.62
N LYS A 141 -17.94 4.92 18.39
CA LYS A 141 -17.14 3.75 17.98
C LYS A 141 -17.85 2.41 18.15
N GLN A 142 -19.17 2.43 18.31
CA GLN A 142 -19.97 1.22 18.43
C GLN A 142 -20.33 0.66 17.06
N TYR A 143 -20.28 -0.67 16.95
CA TYR A 143 -20.82 -1.39 15.81
C TYR A 143 -22.32 -1.15 15.69
N LEU A 144 -22.79 -1.10 14.45
CA LEU A 144 -24.19 -0.91 14.10
C LEU A 144 -24.71 -2.15 13.41
N GLU A 145 -26.02 -2.36 13.53
CA GLU A 145 -26.69 -3.43 12.81
C GLU A 145 -26.74 -3.14 11.30
N TYR A 146 -26.95 -4.20 10.52
CA TYR A 146 -26.95 -4.13 9.07
C TYR A 146 -27.97 -3.10 8.54
N LYS A 147 -27.51 -2.21 7.65
CA LYS A 147 -28.28 -1.07 7.04
C LYS A 147 -28.68 0.06 8.00
N GLN A 148 -28.24 0.05 9.25
CA GLN A 148 -28.49 1.15 10.17
C GLN A 148 -27.68 2.40 9.77
N ARG A 149 -28.37 3.54 9.57
CA ARG A 149 -27.77 4.83 9.19
C ARG A 149 -27.80 5.90 10.29
N VAL A 150 -28.25 5.51 11.48
CA VAL A 150 -28.29 6.37 12.67
C VAL A 150 -27.76 5.59 13.86
N CYS A 151 -26.98 6.21 14.73
CA CYS A 151 -26.50 5.57 15.94
C CYS A 151 -27.45 5.83 17.11
N PHE A 152 -28.16 4.79 17.58
CA PHE A 152 -29.04 4.92 18.74
C PHE A 152 -28.29 5.07 20.07
N THR A 153 -27.06 4.53 20.15
CA THR A 153 -26.25 4.56 21.38
C THR A 153 -25.84 5.97 21.79
N CYS A 154 -25.38 6.79 20.83
CA CYS A 154 -25.01 8.20 21.08
C CYS A 154 -25.98 9.20 20.45
N LYS A 155 -27.11 8.73 19.90
CA LYS A 155 -28.11 9.55 19.21
C LYS A 155 -27.51 10.40 18.09
N CYS A 156 -26.55 9.83 17.35
CA CYS A 156 -25.96 10.49 16.19
C CYS A 156 -26.84 10.21 14.96
N PHE A 157 -27.44 11.27 14.41
CA PHE A 157 -28.31 11.20 13.23
C PHE A 157 -27.60 11.64 11.94
N ASP A 158 -26.32 12.00 12.01
CA ASP A 158 -25.52 12.35 10.84
C ASP A 158 -25.08 11.07 10.13
N GLU A 159 -25.60 10.84 8.92
CA GLU A 159 -25.21 9.70 8.09
C GLU A 159 -23.72 9.70 7.75
N LYS A 160 -23.07 10.87 7.69
CA LYS A 160 -21.61 10.96 7.44
C LYS A 160 -20.78 10.47 8.62
N ALA A 161 -21.37 10.42 9.81
CA ALA A 161 -20.76 9.82 10.99
C ALA A 161 -20.89 8.29 10.99
N ILE A 162 -21.62 7.69 10.05
CA ILE A 162 -21.70 6.24 9.87
C ILE A 162 -20.71 5.81 8.81
N THR A 163 -19.84 4.88 9.18
CA THR A 163 -18.81 4.36 8.28
C THR A 163 -19.04 2.90 7.98
N ASP A 164 -18.73 2.53 6.74
CA ASP A 164 -18.76 1.19 6.23
C ASP A 164 -17.32 0.67 6.04
N VAL A 165 -17.03 -0.47 6.66
CA VAL A 165 -15.79 -1.23 6.47
C VAL A 165 -16.13 -2.55 5.79
N TYR A 166 -15.40 -2.87 4.74
CA TYR A 166 -15.51 -4.11 4.00
C TYR A 166 -14.31 -4.97 4.37
N ASN A 167 -14.56 -6.08 5.06
CA ASN A 167 -13.54 -7.03 5.51
C ASN A 167 -13.66 -8.32 4.72
N VAL A 168 -12.57 -9.09 4.67
CA VAL A 168 -12.57 -10.42 4.05
C VAL A 168 -12.54 -11.54 5.09
N ASN A 169 -12.99 -12.72 4.69
CA ASN A 169 -12.63 -13.96 5.36
C ASN A 169 -11.18 -14.32 5.00
N VAL A 170 -10.23 -13.91 5.84
CA VAL A 170 -8.79 -13.99 5.57
C VAL A 170 -8.38 -15.44 5.34
N LYS A 171 -8.90 -16.38 6.13
CA LYS A 171 -8.55 -17.80 6.01
C LYS A 171 -8.96 -18.37 4.65
N HIS A 172 -10.19 -18.06 4.22
CA HIS A 172 -10.69 -18.53 2.93
C HIS A 172 -9.90 -17.91 1.77
N VAL A 173 -9.70 -16.59 1.77
CA VAL A 173 -8.93 -15.89 0.73
C VAL A 173 -7.50 -16.43 0.61
N LEU A 174 -6.81 -16.62 1.74
CA LEU A 174 -5.46 -17.20 1.75
C LEU A 174 -5.46 -18.64 1.23
N LYS A 175 -6.42 -19.50 1.65
CA LYS A 175 -6.52 -20.89 1.16
C LYS A 175 -6.69 -20.91 -0.36
N THR A 176 -7.59 -20.10 -0.91
CA THR A 176 -7.86 -20.03 -2.35
C THR A 176 -6.65 -19.55 -3.15
N LEU A 177 -5.98 -18.48 -2.69
CA LEU A 177 -4.78 -17.97 -3.36
C LEU A 177 -3.61 -18.95 -3.27
N LEU A 178 -3.38 -19.55 -2.11
CA LEU A 178 -2.31 -20.52 -1.92
C LEU A 178 -2.53 -21.79 -2.72
N LYS A 179 -3.78 -22.28 -2.85
CA LYS A 179 -4.09 -23.41 -3.73
C LYS A 179 -3.63 -23.12 -5.16
N ARG A 180 -4.03 -21.96 -5.71
CA ARG A 180 -3.66 -21.53 -7.07
C ARG A 180 -2.17 -21.27 -7.25
N LEU A 181 -1.50 -20.72 -6.25
CA LEU A 181 -0.11 -20.23 -6.36
C LEU A 181 0.92 -21.23 -5.83
N SER A 182 0.50 -22.32 -5.20
CA SER A 182 1.40 -23.30 -4.58
C SER A 182 2.51 -23.83 -5.49
N PRO A 183 2.30 -24.12 -6.80
CA PRO A 183 3.40 -24.62 -7.64
C PRO A 183 4.51 -23.58 -7.83
N ILE A 184 4.14 -22.31 -7.95
CA ILE A 184 5.07 -21.19 -8.12
C ILE A 184 5.79 -20.91 -6.80
N ILE A 185 5.04 -20.91 -5.70
CA ILE A 185 5.57 -20.68 -4.35
C ILE A 185 6.59 -21.75 -3.98
N GLU A 186 6.27 -23.03 -4.13
CA GLU A 186 7.16 -24.12 -3.73
C GLU A 186 8.44 -24.15 -4.57
N LYS A 187 8.34 -23.88 -5.88
CA LYS A 187 9.51 -23.71 -6.74
C LYS A 187 10.41 -22.57 -6.23
N TYR A 188 9.83 -21.40 -5.94
CA TYR A 188 10.60 -20.25 -5.50
C TYR A 188 11.19 -20.44 -4.10
N LYS A 189 10.47 -21.10 -3.19
CA LYS A 189 10.97 -21.45 -1.85
C LYS A 189 12.21 -22.34 -1.92
N LYS A 190 12.26 -23.30 -2.84
CA LYS A 190 13.47 -24.11 -3.05
C LYS A 190 14.68 -23.21 -3.38
N ASN A 191 14.52 -22.27 -4.30
CA ASN A 191 15.56 -21.30 -4.64
C ASN A 191 15.98 -20.45 -3.43
N ILE A 192 15.02 -20.04 -2.60
CA ILE A 192 15.29 -19.29 -1.37
C ILE A 192 16.11 -20.13 -0.36
N TYR A 193 15.79 -21.42 -0.19
CA TYR A 193 16.52 -22.30 0.72
C TYR A 193 17.91 -22.64 0.22
N ASP A 194 18.05 -22.89 -1.08
CA ASP A 194 19.34 -23.20 -1.72
C ASP A 194 20.21 -21.93 -1.91
N ASP A 195 19.68 -20.75 -1.58
CA ASP A 195 20.28 -19.43 -1.78
C ASP A 195 20.66 -19.15 -3.25
N ILE A 196 19.84 -19.66 -4.16
CA ILE A 196 20.01 -19.53 -5.62
C ILE A 196 19.11 -18.39 -6.13
N ASP A 197 19.69 -17.22 -6.36
CA ASP A 197 19.02 -16.07 -6.98
C ASP A 197 19.41 -15.99 -8.47
N GLU A 198 18.79 -16.85 -9.30
CA GLU A 198 19.11 -16.97 -10.74
C GLU A 198 19.00 -15.64 -11.51
N GLU A 199 18.07 -14.77 -11.09
CA GLU A 199 17.82 -13.47 -11.70
C GLU A 199 18.67 -12.35 -11.08
N GLU A 200 19.51 -12.66 -10.08
CA GLU A 200 20.27 -11.71 -9.25
C GLU A 200 19.41 -10.54 -8.75
N THR A 201 18.16 -10.85 -8.41
CA THR A 201 17.15 -9.88 -7.98
C THR A 201 17.48 -9.21 -6.66
N LYS A 202 18.25 -9.88 -5.80
CA LYS A 202 18.47 -9.56 -4.38
C LYS A 202 17.16 -9.26 -3.67
N ASP A 203 16.15 -10.05 -4.00
CA ASP A 203 14.79 -9.87 -3.50
C ASP A 203 14.71 -10.08 -1.97
N ILE A 204 13.57 -9.68 -1.40
CA ILE A 204 13.28 -9.70 0.03
C ILE A 204 13.66 -11.03 0.72
N PRO A 205 13.34 -12.23 0.17
CA PRO A 205 13.65 -13.49 0.84
C PRO A 205 15.15 -13.81 0.95
N PHE A 206 15.99 -13.21 0.10
CA PHE A 206 17.44 -13.36 0.13
C PHE A 206 18.10 -12.39 1.12
N GLY A 207 17.33 -11.43 1.66
CA GLY A 207 17.78 -10.50 2.68
C GLY A 207 18.05 -11.16 4.03
N LYS A 208 19.05 -10.63 4.75
CA LYS A 208 19.47 -11.13 6.07
C LYS A 208 18.30 -11.32 7.05
N LEU A 209 17.42 -10.32 7.14
CA LEU A 209 16.30 -10.33 8.08
C LEU A 209 15.29 -11.44 7.80
N TYR A 210 15.06 -11.75 6.52
CA TYR A 210 14.18 -12.85 6.15
C TYR A 210 14.83 -14.22 6.41
N LYS A 211 16.13 -14.35 6.17
CA LYS A 211 16.90 -15.55 6.53
C LYS A 211 16.89 -15.81 8.04
N GLU A 212 16.95 -14.75 8.86
CA GLU A 212 16.77 -14.85 10.32
C GLU A 212 15.37 -15.40 10.68
N LEU A 213 14.32 -14.96 9.99
CA LEU A 213 12.96 -15.48 10.16
C LEU A 213 12.86 -16.97 9.79
N LEU A 214 13.41 -17.35 8.63
CA LEU A 214 13.44 -18.75 8.18
C LEU A 214 14.17 -19.63 9.19
N ASN A 215 15.34 -19.20 9.67
CA ASN A 215 16.12 -19.95 10.66
C ASN A 215 15.36 -20.11 11.99
N LYS A 216 14.65 -19.07 12.42
CA LYS A 216 13.81 -19.11 13.64
C LYS A 216 12.69 -20.14 13.54
N TYR A 217 12.15 -20.37 12.34
CA TYR A 217 11.03 -21.29 12.08
C TYR A 217 11.41 -22.43 11.13
N ALA A 218 12.66 -22.92 11.19
CA ALA A 218 13.21 -23.87 10.22
C ALA A 218 12.46 -25.23 10.18
N SER A 219 11.77 -25.59 11.26
CA SER A 219 10.94 -26.81 11.35
C SER A 219 9.52 -26.63 10.79
N GLU A 220 9.13 -25.42 10.41
CA GLU A 220 7.79 -25.10 9.92
C GLU A 220 7.82 -24.81 8.41
N ASN A 221 6.79 -25.29 7.70
CA ASN A 221 6.57 -24.83 6.33
C ASN A 221 5.94 -23.43 6.35
N ILE A 222 6.74 -22.37 6.46
CA ILE A 222 6.19 -21.02 6.59
C ILE A 222 5.71 -20.43 5.26
N ILE A 223 4.74 -19.52 5.35
CA ILE A 223 4.37 -18.56 4.30
C ILE A 223 4.27 -17.18 4.93
N SER A 224 4.85 -16.17 4.29
CA SER A 224 5.03 -14.84 4.89
C SER A 224 4.32 -13.76 4.09
N LEU A 225 3.72 -12.79 4.78
CA LEU A 225 3.07 -11.63 4.16
C LEU A 225 3.84 -10.34 4.40
N ILE A 226 3.89 -9.50 3.37
CA ILE A 226 4.12 -8.06 3.50
C ILE A 226 2.76 -7.39 3.46
N LEU A 227 2.45 -6.62 4.49
CA LEU A 227 1.21 -5.86 4.59
C LEU A 227 1.40 -4.48 3.95
N HIS A 228 0.42 -4.06 3.16
CA HIS A 228 0.39 -2.79 2.47
C HIS A 228 -0.76 -1.94 2.97
N LEU A 229 -0.51 -0.64 3.13
CA LEU A 229 -1.52 0.32 3.51
C LEU A 229 -1.47 1.54 2.59
N ASP A 230 -2.63 1.89 2.02
CA ASP A 230 -2.74 3.01 1.08
C ASP A 230 -4.05 3.78 1.33
N GLY A 231 -4.01 5.10 1.13
CA GLY A 231 -5.12 6.02 1.32
C GLY A 231 -5.39 6.80 0.04
N VAL A 232 -6.62 6.72 -0.48
CA VAL A 232 -7.03 7.37 -1.73
C VAL A 232 -8.28 8.22 -1.51
N SER A 233 -8.27 9.45 -2.01
CA SER A 233 -9.46 10.29 -2.10
C SER A 233 -10.34 9.83 -3.27
N LEU A 234 -11.57 9.40 -3.00
CA LEU A 234 -12.46 8.84 -4.03
C LEU A 234 -13.06 9.89 -4.97
N THR A 235 -13.15 11.14 -4.52
CA THR A 235 -13.74 12.23 -5.28
C THR A 235 -12.91 13.50 -5.12
N ARG A 236 -12.87 14.34 -6.16
CA ARG A 236 -12.17 15.64 -6.10
C ARG A 236 -12.89 16.68 -5.22
N SER A 237 -14.20 16.50 -4.97
CA SER A 237 -15.07 17.48 -4.32
C SER A 237 -15.72 17.04 -3.01
N SER A 238 -15.67 15.75 -2.65
CA SER A 238 -16.17 15.26 -1.36
C SER A 238 -15.02 14.78 -0.47
N ASN A 239 -15.18 14.97 0.85
CA ASN A 239 -14.23 14.47 1.86
C ASN A 239 -14.25 12.94 2.02
N LEU A 240 -14.88 12.21 1.09
CA LEU A 240 -14.94 10.74 1.10
C LEU A 240 -13.55 10.16 0.79
N LYS A 241 -12.98 9.51 1.79
CA LYS A 241 -11.69 8.82 1.76
C LYS A 241 -11.91 7.32 1.71
N MET A 242 -11.08 6.64 0.92
CA MET A 242 -10.95 5.20 0.93
C MET A 242 -9.56 4.83 1.44
N TRP A 243 -9.49 3.88 2.36
CA TRP A 243 -8.23 3.29 2.78
C TRP A 243 -8.24 1.80 2.50
N LEU A 244 -7.12 1.31 1.99
CA LEU A 244 -6.92 -0.05 1.56
C LEU A 244 -5.89 -0.73 2.45
N PHE A 245 -6.27 -1.84 3.05
CA PHE A 245 -5.36 -2.76 3.72
C PHE A 245 -5.24 -4.02 2.89
N SER A 246 -4.03 -4.32 2.42
CA SER A 246 -3.76 -5.46 1.54
C SER A 246 -2.47 -6.18 1.92
N GLY A 247 -2.18 -7.29 1.25
CA GLY A 247 -0.99 -8.10 1.50
C GLY A 247 -0.40 -8.71 0.23
N SER A 248 0.87 -9.07 0.27
CA SER A 248 1.52 -9.88 -0.76
C SER A 248 2.37 -10.98 -0.15
N PHE A 249 2.47 -12.13 -0.82
CA PHE A 249 3.33 -13.23 -0.39
C PHE A 249 4.81 -12.91 -0.64
N VAL A 250 5.64 -13.12 0.36
CA VAL A 250 7.10 -12.97 0.24
C VAL A 250 7.65 -14.08 -0.65
N GLU A 251 7.10 -15.28 -0.58
CA GLU A 251 7.55 -16.48 -1.30
C GLU A 251 6.98 -16.58 -2.73
N LEU A 252 6.64 -15.45 -3.35
CA LEU A 252 6.38 -15.34 -4.78
C LEU A 252 7.50 -14.57 -5.46
N PRO A 253 7.99 -14.97 -6.64
CA PRO A 253 8.96 -14.17 -7.39
C PRO A 253 8.44 -12.73 -7.67
N PRO A 254 9.30 -11.71 -7.78
CA PRO A 254 8.89 -10.32 -7.99
C PRO A 254 7.92 -10.12 -9.16
N SER A 255 8.13 -10.85 -10.26
CA SER A 255 7.33 -10.81 -11.48
C SER A 255 5.88 -11.29 -11.28
N PHE A 256 5.62 -12.10 -10.25
CA PHE A 256 4.30 -12.60 -9.87
C PHE A 256 3.72 -11.89 -8.64
N ARG A 257 4.56 -11.54 -7.66
CA ARG A 257 4.15 -11.05 -6.34
C ARG A 257 3.19 -9.86 -6.40
N TYR A 258 3.47 -8.89 -7.26
CA TYR A 258 2.73 -7.63 -7.34
C TYR A 258 1.71 -7.59 -8.49
N ARG A 259 1.45 -8.72 -9.16
CA ARG A 259 0.35 -8.80 -10.14
C ARG A 259 -0.97 -8.61 -9.40
N ARG A 260 -1.87 -7.79 -9.95
CA ARG A 260 -3.13 -7.38 -9.29
C ARG A 260 -3.94 -8.57 -8.73
N TYR A 261 -4.01 -9.67 -9.48
CA TYR A 261 -4.77 -10.86 -9.10
C TYR A 261 -4.06 -11.78 -8.07
N ASN A 262 -2.80 -11.49 -7.73
CA ASN A 262 -2.03 -12.17 -6.69
C ASN A 262 -1.96 -11.35 -5.39
N MET A 263 -2.37 -10.08 -5.41
CA MET A 263 -2.48 -9.25 -4.22
C MET A 263 -3.67 -9.68 -3.37
N ILE A 264 -3.45 -9.76 -2.06
CA ILE A 264 -4.47 -10.14 -1.08
C ILE A 264 -5.17 -8.88 -0.61
N LEU A 265 -6.45 -8.71 -0.95
CA LEU A 265 -7.27 -7.67 -0.35
C LEU A 265 -7.71 -8.12 1.05
N LEU A 266 -7.39 -7.36 2.10
CA LEU A 266 -7.76 -7.71 3.48
C LEU A 266 -8.93 -6.87 3.99
N SER A 267 -8.87 -5.56 3.79
CA SER A 267 -9.94 -4.66 4.23
C SER A 267 -9.98 -3.35 3.45
N ILE A 268 -11.17 -2.78 3.33
CA ILE A 268 -11.41 -1.45 2.77
C ILE A 268 -12.21 -0.63 3.77
N TRP A 269 -11.71 0.55 4.10
CA TRP A 269 -12.43 1.57 4.84
C TRP A 269 -12.94 2.64 3.89
N VAL A 270 -14.23 2.99 3.95
CA VAL A 270 -14.81 4.07 3.14
C VAL A 270 -15.59 5.02 4.07
N ALA A 271 -15.08 6.23 4.27
CA ALA A 271 -15.70 7.21 5.17
C ALA A 271 -15.37 8.66 4.81
N TYR A 272 -16.13 9.60 5.39
CA TYR A 272 -15.81 11.03 5.36
C TYR A 272 -14.73 11.45 6.36
N ALA A 273 -14.14 10.49 7.07
CA ALA A 273 -13.10 10.69 8.06
C ALA A 273 -11.95 9.68 7.87
N GLU A 274 -10.79 10.02 8.42
CA GLU A 274 -9.67 9.08 8.49
C GLU A 274 -10.00 7.91 9.43
N PRO A 275 -9.55 6.69 9.09
CA PRO A 275 -9.75 5.53 9.94
C PRO A 275 -9.13 5.71 11.31
N GLN A 276 -9.82 5.18 12.32
CA GLN A 276 -9.17 4.83 13.57
C GLN A 276 -8.62 3.42 13.41
N SER A 277 -7.29 3.29 13.28
CA SER A 277 -6.64 2.02 12.90
C SER A 277 -7.05 0.83 13.76
N HIS A 278 -7.20 1.02 15.07
CA HIS A 278 -7.65 -0.03 15.99
C HIS A 278 -9.07 -0.52 15.65
N VAL A 279 -10.04 0.38 15.41
CA VAL A 279 -11.42 -0.01 15.06
C VAL A 279 -11.46 -0.68 13.69
N TRP A 280 -10.75 -0.10 12.72
CA TRP A 280 -10.75 -0.60 11.35
C TRP A 280 -10.16 -2.01 11.25
N LEU A 281 -8.98 -2.23 11.82
CA LEU A 281 -8.20 -3.44 11.58
C LEU A 281 -8.44 -4.56 12.61
N GLN A 282 -9.23 -4.31 13.68
CA GLN A 282 -9.46 -5.28 14.75
C GLN A 282 -9.92 -6.65 14.24
N SER A 283 -10.89 -6.67 13.32
CA SER A 283 -11.44 -7.91 12.74
C SER A 283 -10.36 -8.71 11.99
N ILE A 284 -9.59 -8.04 11.13
CA ILE A 284 -8.53 -8.67 10.34
C ILE A 284 -7.38 -9.15 11.22
N ILE A 285 -6.96 -8.36 12.20
CA ILE A 285 -5.90 -8.73 13.14
C ILE A 285 -6.30 -9.97 13.93
N SER A 286 -7.54 -10.03 14.42
CA SER A 286 -8.05 -11.19 15.17
C SER A 286 -8.05 -12.45 14.29
N GLN A 287 -8.48 -12.34 13.03
CA GLN A 287 -8.43 -13.46 12.08
C GLN A 287 -6.99 -13.91 11.81
N ILE A 288 -6.04 -12.97 11.61
CA ILE A 288 -4.62 -13.28 11.41
C ILE A 288 -4.07 -14.02 12.63
N GLN A 289 -4.33 -13.55 13.85
CA GLN A 289 -3.88 -14.22 15.08
C GLN A 289 -4.37 -15.67 15.17
N LEU A 290 -5.65 -15.91 14.87
CA LEU A 290 -6.23 -17.25 14.82
C LEU A 290 -5.56 -18.12 13.76
N ILE A 291 -5.31 -17.58 12.57
CA ILE A 291 -4.64 -18.30 11.47
C ILE A 291 -3.19 -18.63 11.85
N LYS A 292 -2.47 -17.73 12.52
CA LYS A 292 -1.08 -17.96 12.98
C LYS A 292 -0.99 -19.10 14.01
N MET A 293 -1.99 -19.23 14.87
CA MET A 293 -2.09 -20.38 15.79
C MET A 293 -2.36 -21.68 15.03
N GLN A 294 -3.20 -21.61 14.01
CA GLN A 294 -3.53 -22.74 13.14
C GLN A 294 -2.50 -22.91 12.03
N ALA A 295 -2.67 -23.89 11.16
CA ALA A 295 -1.98 -23.93 9.87
C ALA A 295 -3.02 -23.69 8.77
N ILE A 296 -2.59 -23.15 7.64
CA ILE A 296 -3.41 -23.06 6.44
C ILE A 296 -3.23 -24.36 5.67
N THR A 297 -4.17 -25.30 5.84
CA THR A 297 -4.17 -26.58 5.13
C THR A 297 -4.71 -26.39 3.71
N ILE A 298 -3.87 -26.70 2.72
CA ILE A 298 -4.21 -26.66 1.29
C ILE A 298 -4.64 -28.04 0.79
N SER A 299 -3.93 -29.09 1.22
CA SER A 299 -4.24 -30.50 0.96
C SER A 299 -3.81 -31.36 2.15
N GLU A 300 -4.05 -32.67 2.09
CA GLU A 300 -3.62 -33.62 3.13
C GLU A 300 -2.10 -33.57 3.41
N VAL A 301 -1.31 -33.23 2.40
CA VAL A 301 0.16 -33.20 2.46
C VAL A 301 0.76 -31.80 2.52
N LEU A 302 -0.01 -30.75 2.18
CA LEU A 302 0.48 -29.39 2.09
C LEU A 302 -0.25 -28.47 3.07
N SER A 303 0.50 -27.95 4.04
CA SER A 303 0.05 -26.91 4.95
C SER A 303 1.11 -25.83 5.16
N TYR A 304 0.66 -24.61 5.45
CA TYR A 304 1.54 -23.48 5.70
C TYR A 304 1.32 -22.84 7.07
N LYS A 305 2.41 -22.39 7.71
CA LYS A 305 2.38 -21.55 8.91
C LYS A 305 2.53 -20.08 8.52
N LEU A 306 1.47 -19.30 8.76
CA LEU A 306 1.45 -17.89 8.40
C LEU A 306 2.41 -17.07 9.28
N LYS A 307 3.24 -16.23 8.64
CA LYS A 307 4.04 -15.19 9.27
C LYS A 307 3.72 -13.82 8.64
N ILE A 308 3.86 -12.76 9.42
CA ILE A 308 3.77 -11.38 8.94
C ILE A 308 5.19 -10.80 9.02
N PHE A 309 5.82 -10.66 7.86
CA PHE A 309 7.22 -10.26 7.76
C PHE A 309 7.40 -8.76 7.91
N ALA A 310 6.59 -7.96 7.22
CA ALA A 310 6.81 -6.53 7.14
C ALA A 310 5.53 -5.74 6.84
N ILE A 311 5.64 -4.42 7.00
CA ILE A 311 4.63 -3.42 6.63
C ILE A 311 5.24 -2.37 5.72
N THR A 312 4.48 -1.91 4.74
CA THR A 312 4.86 -0.82 3.83
C THR A 312 3.65 0.05 3.48
N GLY A 313 3.92 1.28 3.09
CA GLY A 313 2.92 2.28 2.75
C GLY A 313 3.54 3.65 2.67
N ASP A 314 2.74 4.65 2.29
CA ASP A 314 3.17 6.03 2.39
C ASP A 314 3.27 6.48 3.86
N CYS A 315 3.96 7.60 4.12
CA CYS A 315 4.16 8.06 5.50
C CYS A 315 2.84 8.35 6.24
N PRO A 316 1.81 8.99 5.63
CA PRO A 316 0.49 9.13 6.25
C PRO A 316 -0.15 7.80 6.66
N ALA A 317 -0.11 6.78 5.81
CA ALA A 317 -0.62 5.46 6.12
C ALA A 317 0.17 4.79 7.24
N LEU A 318 1.49 4.75 7.14
CA LEU A 318 2.32 4.12 8.16
C LEU A 318 2.16 4.82 9.52
N LYS A 319 2.07 6.16 9.56
CA LYS A 319 1.78 6.93 10.78
C LYS A 319 0.54 6.41 11.51
N LEU A 320 -0.52 6.13 10.76
CA LEU A 320 -1.80 5.69 11.30
C LEU A 320 -1.70 4.33 12.00
N VAL A 321 -1.05 3.34 11.39
CA VAL A 321 -0.95 1.98 11.96
C VAL A 321 0.15 1.86 13.00
N LEU A 322 1.24 2.60 12.84
CA LEU A 322 2.36 2.65 13.79
C LEU A 322 2.03 3.44 15.06
N LYS A 323 0.95 4.24 15.07
CA LYS A 323 0.66 5.25 16.10
C LYS A 323 1.87 6.15 16.34
N PHE A 324 2.38 6.74 15.28
CA PHE A 324 3.55 7.63 15.32
C PHE A 324 3.18 9.07 14.97
N THR A 325 4.08 10.02 15.22
CA THR A 325 3.90 11.41 14.77
C THR A 325 4.00 11.55 13.25
N SER A 326 3.46 12.66 12.71
CA SER A 326 3.60 12.98 11.30
C SER A 326 5.02 13.41 10.93
N HIS A 327 5.28 13.51 9.63
CA HIS A 327 6.56 13.97 9.06
C HIS A 327 6.99 15.39 9.49
N VAL A 328 6.14 16.15 10.20
CA VAL A 328 6.43 17.50 10.72
C VAL A 328 6.81 17.50 12.21
N GLY A 329 6.76 16.33 12.86
CA GLY A 329 7.09 16.15 14.28
C GLY A 329 8.56 16.45 14.59
N TYR A 330 8.88 16.64 15.88
CA TYR A 330 10.29 16.80 16.27
C TYR A 330 11.08 15.51 16.07
N TYR A 331 10.47 14.36 16.27
CA TYR A 331 11.04 13.04 16.04
C TYR A 331 10.09 12.26 15.13
N CYS A 332 10.25 12.37 13.82
CA CYS A 332 9.32 11.75 12.87
C CYS A 332 9.85 10.46 12.23
N CYS A 333 11.16 10.18 12.37
CA CYS A 333 11.77 9.00 11.77
C CYS A 333 11.48 7.76 12.62
N TRP A 334 11.01 6.70 11.97
CA TRP A 334 10.76 5.41 12.64
C TRP A 334 12.03 4.63 12.92
N LEU A 335 13.12 4.94 12.22
CA LEU A 335 14.38 4.19 12.28
C LEU A 335 15.44 4.87 13.15
N CYS A 336 15.36 6.19 13.38
CA CYS A 336 16.39 6.93 14.10
C CYS A 336 15.84 8.06 14.97
N TYR A 337 16.69 8.61 15.84
CA TYR A 337 16.38 9.70 16.76
C TYR A 337 16.71 11.09 16.20
N ILE A 338 16.77 11.26 14.88
CA ILE A 338 17.03 12.59 14.30
C ILE A 338 15.95 13.58 14.74
N ARG A 339 16.40 14.64 15.42
CA ARG A 339 15.51 15.69 15.91
C ARG A 339 15.41 16.83 14.91
N GLY A 340 14.21 17.10 14.43
CA GLY A 340 13.94 18.24 13.58
C GLY A 340 13.97 19.57 14.33
N ARG A 341 14.45 20.62 13.69
CA ARG A 341 14.41 22.01 14.19
C ARG A 341 13.45 22.84 13.36
N HIS A 342 12.90 23.88 13.98
CA HIS A 342 12.06 24.83 13.27
C HIS A 342 12.96 25.94 12.70
N VAL A 343 13.07 26.00 11.38
CA VAL A 343 13.92 26.97 10.67
C VAL A 343 13.13 27.54 9.49
N GLY A 344 12.93 28.86 9.48
CA GLY A 344 12.22 29.57 8.41
C GLY A 344 10.78 29.10 8.19
N GLY A 345 10.01 28.88 9.27
CA GLY A 345 8.62 28.44 9.18
C GLY A 345 8.43 26.96 8.86
N LYS A 346 9.52 26.18 8.69
CA LYS A 346 9.48 24.77 8.30
C LYS A 346 10.23 23.89 9.28
N ARG A 347 9.80 22.63 9.39
CA ARG A 347 10.55 21.57 10.08
C ARG A 347 11.68 21.10 9.18
N GLN A 348 12.92 21.16 9.66
CA GLN A 348 14.11 20.68 8.95
C GLN A 348 14.84 19.65 9.81
N TYR A 349 15.36 18.60 9.18
CA TYR A 349 16.09 17.53 9.84
C TYR A 349 17.55 17.60 9.39
N GLU A 350 18.36 18.32 10.17
CA GLU A 350 19.78 18.44 9.89
C GLU A 350 20.45 17.08 10.08
N PHE A 351 21.11 16.61 9.02
CA PHE A 351 21.92 15.40 9.08
C PHE A 351 23.03 15.55 10.13
N LYS A 352 23.19 14.53 10.97
CA LYS A 352 24.22 14.47 12.01
C LYS A 352 24.86 13.09 12.02
N LEU A 353 26.17 13.06 12.22
CA LEU A 353 26.95 11.85 12.45
C LEU A 353 27.53 11.86 13.88
N PRO A 354 27.50 10.73 14.60
CA PRO A 354 26.84 9.47 14.22
C PRO A 354 25.30 9.59 14.27
N MET A 355 24.61 8.88 13.36
CA MET A 355 23.15 8.78 13.42
C MET A 355 22.76 7.74 14.46
N ILE A 356 21.98 8.14 15.46
CA ILE A 356 21.51 7.24 16.52
C ILE A 356 20.26 6.52 16.01
N MET A 357 20.40 5.22 15.76
CA MET A 357 19.31 4.36 15.32
C MET A 357 18.46 3.89 16.49
N ARG A 358 17.19 3.60 16.23
CA ARG A 358 16.29 2.94 17.17
C ARG A 358 16.52 1.45 17.11
N ASP A 359 16.77 0.82 18.25
CA ASP A 359 16.70 -0.63 18.37
C ASP A 359 15.27 -1.10 18.69
N ARG A 360 15.09 -2.41 18.68
CA ARG A 360 13.78 -3.07 18.85
C ARG A 360 13.20 -2.85 20.24
N ASP A 361 14.02 -2.98 21.26
CA ASP A 361 13.59 -2.95 22.66
C ASP A 361 13.20 -1.53 23.06
N ALA A 362 14.03 -0.55 22.69
CA ALA A 362 13.74 0.87 22.91
C ALA A 362 12.47 1.31 22.16
N TYR A 363 12.29 0.87 20.90
CA TYR A 363 11.08 1.20 20.13
C TYR A 363 9.81 0.70 20.85
N GLU A 364 9.82 -0.54 21.35
CA GLU A 364 8.68 -1.12 22.05
C GLU A 364 8.42 -0.43 23.40
N GLU A 365 9.46 -0.20 24.20
CA GLU A 365 9.34 0.45 25.51
C GLU A 365 8.78 1.87 25.38
N GLU A 366 9.31 2.66 24.45
CA GLU A 366 8.83 4.02 24.18
C GLU A 366 7.38 4.04 23.68
N SER A 367 7.01 3.09 22.81
CA SER A 367 5.63 2.94 22.33
C SER A 367 4.66 2.62 23.47
N ARG A 368 5.06 1.71 24.37
CA ARG A 368 4.28 1.30 25.54
C ARG A 368 4.14 2.45 26.54
N LEU A 369 5.23 3.20 26.77
CA LEU A 369 5.23 4.37 27.63
C LEU A 369 4.31 5.47 27.08
N ALA A 370 4.38 5.73 25.77
CA ALA A 370 3.50 6.68 25.09
C ALA A 370 2.02 6.31 25.24
N GLU A 371 1.68 5.03 25.10
CA GLU A 371 0.31 4.55 25.27
C GLU A 371 -0.16 4.62 26.73
N GLN A 372 0.67 4.20 27.69
CA GLN A 372 0.29 4.20 29.11
C GLN A 372 0.13 5.62 29.66
N LYS A 373 1.04 6.53 29.30
CA LYS A 373 1.05 7.91 29.79
C LYS A 373 0.24 8.86 28.92
N GLN A 374 -0.21 8.44 27.73
CA GLN A 374 -0.89 9.27 26.74
C GLN A 374 -0.08 10.53 26.39
N ILE A 375 1.24 10.37 26.25
CA ILE A 375 2.18 11.44 25.88
C ILE A 375 2.96 11.06 24.64
N ASN A 376 3.57 12.07 24.01
CA ASN A 376 4.53 11.84 22.95
C ASN A 376 5.89 11.42 23.54
N VAL A 377 6.38 10.24 23.20
CA VAL A 377 7.72 9.77 23.59
C VAL A 377 8.55 9.63 22.32
N TYR A 378 9.45 10.58 22.07
CA TYR A 378 10.30 10.58 20.86
C TYR A 378 9.55 10.29 19.55
N GLY A 379 8.32 10.79 19.39
CA GLY A 379 7.52 10.57 18.18
C GLY A 379 6.50 9.44 18.28
N HIS A 380 6.61 8.56 19.27
CA HIS A 380 5.61 7.54 19.55
C HIS A 380 4.36 8.16 20.19
N LEU A 381 3.18 7.71 19.76
CA LEU A 381 1.87 8.07 20.31
C LEU A 381 1.15 6.85 20.93
N GLY A 382 1.73 5.66 20.81
CA GLY A 382 1.26 4.44 21.44
C GLY A 382 1.77 3.18 20.73
N LEU A 383 1.27 2.02 21.11
CA LEU A 383 1.61 0.76 20.45
C LEU A 383 0.97 0.67 19.05
N SER A 384 1.78 0.27 18.08
CA SER A 384 1.30 -0.07 16.74
C SER A 384 0.17 -1.10 16.82
N VAL A 385 -0.88 -0.89 16.03
CA VAL A 385 -2.01 -1.83 15.97
C VAL A 385 -1.58 -3.21 15.45
N LEU A 386 -0.48 -3.26 14.68
CA LEU A 386 0.05 -4.49 14.08
C LEU A 386 1.11 -5.18 14.94
N SER A 387 1.51 -4.59 16.08
CA SER A 387 2.54 -5.15 16.97
C SER A 387 2.27 -6.60 17.37
N SER A 388 1.00 -6.97 17.56
CA SER A 388 0.59 -8.31 17.99
C SER A 388 0.62 -9.38 16.88
N VAL A 389 0.80 -8.99 15.62
CA VAL A 389 0.79 -9.93 14.48
C VAL A 389 2.12 -9.98 13.72
N LEU A 390 2.97 -8.97 13.86
CA LEU A 390 4.30 -8.94 13.24
C LEU A 390 5.23 -10.01 13.84
N ASP A 391 5.92 -10.77 12.98
CA ASP A 391 6.95 -11.74 13.41
C ASP A 391 8.36 -11.15 13.44
N ILE A 392 8.55 -10.03 12.73
CA ILE A 392 9.71 -9.16 12.84
C ILE A 392 9.33 -7.98 13.74
N PRO A 393 10.10 -7.69 14.81
CA PRO A 393 9.81 -6.55 15.67
C PRO A 393 9.96 -5.21 14.94
N LEU A 394 9.21 -4.21 15.40
CA LEU A 394 9.44 -2.83 14.98
C LEU A 394 10.74 -2.30 15.61
N PRO A 395 11.48 -1.41 14.93
CA PRO A 395 11.14 -0.80 13.65
C PRO A 395 11.58 -1.61 12.41
N ASP A 396 12.29 -2.73 12.60
CA ASP A 396 12.89 -3.51 11.50
C ASP A 396 11.88 -4.05 10.48
N ALA A 397 10.63 -4.26 10.89
CA ALA A 397 9.55 -4.68 10.00
C ALA A 397 9.04 -3.59 9.05
N ILE A 398 9.49 -2.34 9.19
CA ILE A 398 9.05 -1.22 8.35
C ILE A 398 9.87 -1.19 7.07
N ILE A 399 9.21 -1.44 5.93
CA ILE A 399 9.81 -1.27 4.62
C ILE A 399 9.53 0.15 4.13
N ILE A 400 10.59 0.86 3.74
CA ILE A 400 10.48 2.21 3.18
C ILE A 400 10.16 2.11 1.69
N ASP A 401 9.10 2.80 1.27
CA ASP A 401 8.75 2.89 -0.14
C ASP A 401 9.63 3.92 -0.88
N TYR A 402 10.46 3.41 -1.79
CA TYR A 402 11.28 4.19 -2.71
C TYR A 402 10.49 5.23 -3.52
N LEU A 403 9.27 4.88 -3.94
CA LEU A 403 8.42 5.73 -4.77
C LEU A 403 8.07 7.02 -4.02
N HIS A 404 7.59 6.88 -2.78
CA HIS A 404 7.14 8.02 -1.99
C HIS A 404 8.30 8.78 -1.34
N VAL A 405 9.33 8.07 -0.84
CA VAL A 405 10.43 8.72 -0.11
C VAL A 405 11.48 9.29 -1.06
N THR A 406 12.06 8.47 -1.93
CA THR A 406 13.20 8.90 -2.75
C THR A 406 12.75 9.68 -3.97
N LEU A 407 11.73 9.21 -4.70
CA LEU A 407 11.28 9.88 -5.92
C LEU A 407 10.38 11.09 -5.61
N LEU A 408 9.15 10.84 -5.14
CA LEU A 408 8.16 11.91 -4.95
C LEU A 408 8.47 12.84 -3.77
N GLY A 409 9.20 12.35 -2.78
CA GLY A 409 9.67 13.13 -1.62
C GLY A 409 10.95 13.89 -1.94
N HIS A 410 12.09 13.23 -1.79
CA HIS A 410 13.40 13.89 -1.82
C HIS A 410 13.77 14.41 -3.21
N THR A 411 13.71 13.57 -4.25
CA THR A 411 14.11 13.96 -5.60
C THR A 411 13.26 15.11 -6.12
N LYS A 412 11.93 15.00 -6.02
CA LYS A 412 11.02 16.08 -6.45
C LYS A 412 11.36 17.40 -5.75
N ALA A 413 11.57 17.38 -4.43
CA ALA A 413 11.94 18.58 -3.67
C ALA A 413 13.31 19.14 -4.09
N LEU A 414 14.31 18.27 -4.30
CA LEU A 414 15.64 18.66 -4.76
C LEU A 414 15.58 19.35 -6.13
N ILE A 415 14.92 18.73 -7.11
CA ILE A 415 14.78 19.27 -8.47
C ILE A 415 14.05 20.62 -8.45
N LEU A 416 12.98 20.76 -7.66
CA LEU A 416 12.25 22.02 -7.51
C LEU A 416 13.12 23.10 -6.85
N ASN A 417 13.88 22.77 -5.81
CA ASN A 417 14.75 23.73 -5.14
C ASN A 417 15.86 24.22 -6.08
N ILE A 418 16.48 23.31 -6.86
CA ILE A 418 17.46 23.68 -7.90
C ILE A 418 16.80 24.61 -8.93
N PHE A 419 15.63 24.24 -9.46
CA PHE A 419 14.91 25.04 -10.45
C PHE A 419 14.54 26.43 -9.93
N HIS A 420 14.08 26.53 -8.68
CA HIS A 420 13.75 27.80 -8.05
C HIS A 420 14.98 28.64 -7.70
N SER A 421 16.19 28.07 -7.68
CA SER A 421 17.41 28.85 -7.50
C SER A 421 17.82 29.65 -8.75
N PHE A 422 17.35 29.23 -9.93
CA PHE A 422 17.65 29.90 -11.21
C PHE A 422 16.85 31.18 -11.42
N ALA A 423 17.39 32.07 -12.25
CA ALA A 423 16.71 33.28 -12.71
C ALA A 423 15.51 32.94 -13.63
N PRO A 424 14.51 33.82 -13.78
CA PRO A 424 13.31 33.54 -14.58
C PRO A 424 13.59 33.10 -16.03
N ASN A 425 14.59 33.70 -16.69
CA ASN A 425 14.95 33.34 -18.06
C ASN A 425 15.59 31.94 -18.13
N GLU A 426 16.50 31.63 -17.21
CA GLU A 426 17.14 30.31 -17.10
C GLU A 426 16.09 29.22 -16.82
N ARG A 427 15.08 29.50 -15.98
CA ARG A 427 13.96 28.57 -15.75
C ARG A 427 13.21 28.22 -17.03
N LEU A 428 12.99 29.21 -17.91
CA LEU A 428 12.34 28.98 -19.20
C LEU A 428 13.19 28.09 -20.11
N GLU A 429 14.50 28.35 -20.17
CA GLU A 429 15.44 27.53 -20.93
C GLU A 429 15.51 26.10 -20.40
N VAL A 430 15.63 25.92 -19.09
CA VAL A 430 15.63 24.62 -18.42
C VAL A 430 14.35 23.85 -18.73
N ASP A 431 13.18 24.49 -18.65
CA ASP A 431 11.91 23.86 -19.02
C ASP A 431 11.89 23.40 -20.48
N ASN A 432 12.49 24.18 -21.39
CA ASN A 432 12.62 23.80 -22.79
C ASN A 432 13.59 22.62 -22.97
N TRP A 433 14.74 22.63 -22.29
CA TRP A 433 15.70 21.52 -22.31
C TRP A 433 15.05 20.21 -21.85
N PHE A 434 14.29 20.23 -20.75
CA PHE A 434 13.57 19.04 -20.27
C PHE A 434 12.51 18.55 -21.27
N LYS A 435 11.78 19.46 -21.93
CA LYS A 435 10.81 19.08 -22.98
C LYS A 435 11.47 18.46 -24.22
N MET A 436 12.66 18.93 -24.57
CA MET A 436 13.40 18.51 -25.77
C MET A 436 14.17 17.20 -25.58
N GLN A 437 14.26 16.67 -24.35
CA GLN A 437 14.93 15.40 -24.10
C GLN A 437 14.28 14.26 -24.90
N ILE A 438 15.09 13.61 -25.72
CA ILE A 438 14.67 12.46 -26.53
C ILE A 438 14.87 11.20 -25.70
N PHE A 439 13.76 10.53 -25.39
CA PHE A 439 13.79 9.21 -24.76
C PHE A 439 13.58 8.11 -25.79
N PRO A 440 14.21 6.93 -25.60
CA PRO A 440 13.87 5.74 -26.36
C PRO A 440 12.37 5.42 -26.34
N HIS A 441 11.87 4.75 -27.39
CA HIS A 441 10.44 4.48 -27.60
C HIS A 441 9.74 3.71 -26.45
N TYR A 442 10.49 2.95 -25.65
CA TYR A 442 9.98 2.21 -24.49
C TYR A 442 9.78 3.07 -23.23
N PHE A 443 10.16 4.36 -23.26
CA PHE A 443 9.77 5.31 -22.22
C PHE A 443 8.37 5.86 -22.53
N ASN A 444 7.36 5.29 -21.88
CA ASN A 444 5.95 5.59 -22.14
C ASN A 444 5.50 7.05 -21.84
N ARG A 445 6.39 7.94 -21.37
CA ARG A 445 6.05 9.32 -21.00
C ARG A 445 7.18 10.30 -21.32
N LYS A 446 6.84 11.37 -22.06
CA LYS A 446 7.71 12.54 -22.22
C LYS A 446 7.86 13.29 -20.89
N ILE A 447 9.02 13.89 -20.67
CA ILE A 447 9.24 14.74 -19.48
C ILE A 447 8.39 16.01 -19.62
N LYS A 448 7.68 16.34 -18.54
CA LYS A 448 6.97 17.60 -18.40
C LYS A 448 7.92 18.71 -17.94
N PRO A 449 7.66 19.97 -18.33
CA PRO A 449 8.38 21.10 -17.73
C PRO A 449 8.26 21.09 -16.21
N ILE A 450 9.31 21.54 -15.52
CA ILE A 450 9.40 21.58 -14.06
C ILE A 450 8.33 22.51 -13.49
N SER A 451 7.98 23.58 -14.20
CA SER A 451 6.85 24.46 -13.83
C SER A 451 5.51 23.72 -13.63
N LYS A 452 5.33 22.52 -14.20
CA LYS A 452 4.12 21.69 -14.04
C LYS A 452 4.27 20.52 -13.06
N PHE A 453 5.29 20.52 -12.20
CA PHE A 453 5.57 19.41 -11.28
C PHE A 453 4.56 19.22 -10.13
N GLY A 454 3.54 20.07 -10.00
CA GLY A 454 2.44 19.85 -9.06
C GLY A 454 1.84 18.44 -9.19
N PHE A 455 1.66 17.95 -10.41
CA PHE A 455 1.04 16.65 -10.73
C PHE A 455 2.00 15.66 -11.41
N VAL A 456 3.30 15.74 -11.10
CA VAL A 456 4.30 14.83 -11.67
C VAL A 456 4.12 13.42 -11.11
N LYS A 457 4.19 12.41 -11.98
CA LYS A 457 4.18 11.00 -11.57
C LYS A 457 5.57 10.55 -11.16
N ALA A 458 5.66 9.58 -10.27
CA ALA A 458 6.95 9.05 -9.82
C ALA A 458 7.83 8.53 -10.97
N THR A 459 7.23 7.92 -11.99
CA THR A 459 7.95 7.47 -13.19
C THR A 459 8.57 8.61 -13.98
N GLU A 460 7.91 9.77 -14.03
CA GLU A 460 8.45 10.99 -14.66
C GLU A 460 9.64 11.51 -13.84
N VAL A 461 9.51 11.57 -12.50
CA VAL A 461 10.61 11.98 -11.59
C VAL A 461 11.80 11.03 -11.70
N LYS A 462 11.56 9.71 -11.79
CA LYS A 462 12.59 8.69 -12.00
C LYS A 462 13.38 8.96 -13.28
N ASN A 463 12.68 9.23 -14.38
CA ASN A 463 13.33 9.51 -15.66
C ASN A 463 14.15 10.79 -15.60
N ILE A 464 13.64 11.80 -14.91
CA ILE A 464 14.36 13.05 -14.67
C ILE A 464 15.63 12.78 -13.88
N LEU A 465 15.54 12.09 -12.74
CA LEU A 465 16.68 11.80 -11.87
C LEU A 465 17.82 11.12 -12.62
N PHE A 466 17.52 10.02 -13.31
CA PHE A 466 18.57 9.17 -13.88
C PHE A 466 19.07 9.61 -15.25
N TYR A 467 18.26 10.33 -16.02
CA TYR A 467 18.57 10.55 -17.44
C TYR A 467 18.57 12.01 -17.88
N ALA A 468 17.83 12.90 -17.20
CA ALA A 468 17.70 14.29 -17.66
C ALA A 468 18.31 15.34 -16.72
N ALA A 469 18.35 15.09 -15.40
CA ALA A 469 18.78 16.08 -14.42
C ALA A 469 20.24 16.49 -14.63
N LEU A 470 21.18 15.54 -14.72
CA LEU A 470 22.60 15.85 -14.92
C LEU A 470 22.88 16.54 -16.26
N PRO A 471 22.42 16.04 -17.42
CA PRO A 471 22.71 16.68 -18.70
C PRO A 471 22.18 18.11 -18.83
N VAL A 472 21.05 18.41 -18.18
CA VAL A 472 20.44 19.75 -18.21
C VAL A 472 21.10 20.66 -17.18
N PHE A 473 21.24 20.22 -15.92
CA PHE A 473 21.73 21.09 -14.85
C PHE A 473 23.24 21.35 -14.87
N GLN A 474 24.04 20.54 -15.56
CA GLN A 474 25.47 20.84 -15.75
C GLN A 474 25.73 22.19 -16.43
N LEU A 475 24.76 22.72 -17.18
CA LEU A 475 24.87 24.01 -17.85
C LEU A 475 24.68 25.21 -16.90
N TYR A 476 24.12 24.98 -15.71
CA TYR A 476 23.67 26.02 -14.79
C TYR A 476 24.23 25.90 -13.37
N LEU A 477 24.62 24.69 -12.94
CA LEU A 477 25.14 24.43 -11.61
C LEU A 477 26.67 24.53 -11.54
N SER A 478 27.18 24.93 -10.38
CA SER A 478 28.61 24.80 -10.07
C SER A 478 29.04 23.33 -10.05
N ILE A 479 30.34 23.08 -10.26
CA ILE A 479 30.93 21.74 -10.22
C ILE A 479 30.59 21.03 -8.89
N GLU A 480 30.70 21.73 -7.76
CA GLU A 480 30.40 21.17 -6.44
C GLU A 480 28.94 20.70 -6.31
N GLN A 481 27.98 21.54 -6.72
CA GLN A 481 26.55 21.20 -6.70
C GLN A 481 26.25 20.03 -7.65
N LEU A 482 26.87 20.03 -8.83
CA LEU A 482 26.73 18.96 -9.80
C LEU A 482 27.30 17.64 -9.28
N SER A 483 28.45 17.67 -8.60
CA SER A 483 29.05 16.51 -7.94
C SER A 483 28.13 15.93 -6.87
N HIS A 484 27.52 16.76 -6.03
CA HIS A 484 26.54 16.28 -5.04
C HIS A 484 25.31 15.64 -5.69
N LEU A 485 24.78 16.24 -6.76
CA LEU A 485 23.66 15.65 -7.51
C LEU A 485 24.06 14.31 -8.15
N ALA A 486 25.26 14.22 -8.74
CA ALA A 486 25.78 12.99 -9.33
C ALA A 486 25.96 11.90 -8.27
N LEU A 487 26.51 12.22 -7.10
CA LEU A 487 26.64 11.28 -5.97
C LEU A 487 25.28 10.76 -5.52
N PHE A 488 24.26 11.62 -5.41
CA PHE A 488 22.90 11.20 -5.07
C PHE A 488 22.31 10.25 -6.11
N ILE A 489 22.52 10.53 -7.40
CA ILE A 489 22.09 9.66 -8.51
C ILE A 489 22.82 8.32 -8.45
N CYS A 490 24.14 8.32 -8.24
CA CYS A 490 24.94 7.11 -8.09
C CYS A 490 24.48 6.27 -6.91
N PHE A 491 24.33 6.86 -5.73
CA PHE A 491 23.79 6.20 -4.53
C PHE A 491 22.43 5.55 -4.82
N THR A 492 21.50 6.32 -5.39
CA THR A 492 20.17 5.79 -5.73
C THR A 492 20.29 4.66 -6.75
N ARG A 493 21.14 4.78 -7.77
CA ARG A 493 21.33 3.74 -8.78
C ARG A 493 21.94 2.47 -8.18
N LEU A 494 22.86 2.58 -7.21
CA LEU A 494 23.45 1.44 -6.52
C LEU A 494 22.43 0.68 -5.68
N LEU A 495 21.48 1.39 -5.04
CA LEU A 495 20.38 0.74 -4.30
C LEU A 495 19.39 0.02 -5.23
N HIS A 496 19.29 0.44 -6.49
CA HIS A 496 18.37 -0.13 -7.49
C HIS A 496 19.04 -1.04 -8.53
N GLY A 497 20.37 -1.12 -8.51
CA GLY A 497 21.16 -1.83 -9.50
C GLY A 497 21.54 -3.22 -9.03
N GLN A 498 21.84 -4.10 -9.97
CA GLN A 498 22.68 -5.27 -9.69
C GLN A 498 24.02 -4.79 -9.10
N SER A 499 24.69 -5.67 -8.36
CA SER A 499 25.99 -5.36 -7.78
C SER A 499 26.99 -4.95 -8.86
N ILE A 500 27.28 -3.66 -8.98
CA ILE A 500 28.30 -3.17 -9.92
C ILE A 500 29.69 -3.70 -9.52
N VAL A 501 29.88 -4.05 -8.23
CA VAL A 501 31.17 -4.49 -7.66
C VAL A 501 31.02 -5.74 -6.76
N GLY A 502 30.07 -6.64 -7.05
CA GLY A 502 29.85 -7.83 -6.22
C GLY A 502 29.50 -7.50 -4.75
N LEU A 503 29.92 -8.33 -3.79
CA LEU A 503 29.60 -8.21 -2.35
C LEU A 503 30.01 -6.87 -1.70
N GLU A 504 30.94 -6.12 -2.31
CA GLU A 504 31.45 -4.84 -1.79
C GLU A 504 30.47 -3.67 -2.02
N THR A 505 29.47 -3.81 -2.90
CA THR A 505 28.54 -2.71 -3.23
C THR A 505 27.80 -2.15 -2.00
N ASN A 506 27.42 -3.02 -1.04
CA ASN A 506 26.76 -2.59 0.20
C ASN A 506 27.69 -1.84 1.18
N LYS A 507 29.02 -2.03 1.07
CA LYS A 507 30.00 -1.30 1.89
C LYS A 507 30.29 0.08 1.31
N ILE A 508 30.14 0.25 0.00
CA ILE A 508 30.37 1.53 -0.72
C ILE A 508 29.13 2.44 -0.61
N ALA A 509 27.93 1.87 -0.52
CA ALA A 509 26.68 2.62 -0.42
C ALA A 509 26.35 3.11 1.01
N LYS A 510 27.03 2.58 2.04
CA LYS A 510 26.96 3.08 3.43
C LYS A 510 28.05 4.11 3.66
#